data_AF-A0A1G9CC24-F1
#
_entry.id   AF-A0A1G9CC24-F1
#
_cell.length_a   1.000
_cell.length_b   1.000
_cell.length_c   1.000
_cell.angle_alpha   90.00
_cell.angle_beta   90.00
_cell.angle_gamma   90.00
#
_symmetry.space_group_name_H-M   'P 1'
#
loop_
_entity.id
_entity.type
_entity.pdbx_description
1 polymer ?
#
loop_
_entity_poly.entity_id
_entity_poly.type
_entity_poly.pdbx_seq_one_letter_code
_entity_poly.pdbx_strand_id
1 'polypeptide(L)'
;MSLRIVAWLRKPKGSEDDRLPASPMTQVRLALTQLAQMNIDLWSEHEPGNASLVVDQRGDIFLRMPTGFADTRGNHALPHDKHFGLLDPFEFEGHTGPDLVRPRSHLRIVPERVAGEPHVENTRLTTQTLAGLAARGYSIAKVASMYEVTEDAVCEAVDLETTLGAA
;
A
#
# COMPACT_ATOMS: atom_id res chain seq x y z
N MET A 1 3.60 -1.79 5.29
CA MET A 1 4.04 -0.39 5.57
C MET A 1 5.53 -0.13 5.39
N SER A 2 6.36 -1.16 5.23
CA SER A 2 7.82 -1.00 5.16
C SER A 2 8.31 -0.38 3.84
N LEU A 3 7.69 -0.63 2.68
CA LEU A 3 8.27 -0.18 1.40
C LEU A 3 8.22 1.34 1.16
N ARG A 4 7.10 2.00 1.44
CA ARG A 4 6.97 3.47 1.27
C ARG A 4 7.74 4.23 2.37
N ILE A 5 7.73 3.71 3.59
CA ILE A 5 8.56 4.23 4.70
C ILE A 5 10.05 3.99 4.42
N VAL A 6 10.45 2.81 3.93
CA VAL A 6 11.85 2.50 3.60
C VAL A 6 12.32 3.28 2.38
N ALA A 7 11.51 3.42 1.33
CA ALA A 7 11.83 4.30 0.19
C ALA A 7 12.01 5.76 0.63
N TRP A 8 11.11 6.26 1.50
CA TRP A 8 11.18 7.62 2.03
C TRP A 8 12.32 7.82 3.04
N LEU A 9 12.61 6.84 3.89
CA LEU A 9 13.71 6.85 4.88
C LEU A 9 15.09 6.64 4.23
N ARG A 10 15.17 6.01 3.05
CA ARG A 10 16.41 5.82 2.29
C ARG A 10 16.84 7.07 1.51
N LYS A 11 16.05 8.15 1.53
CA LYS A 11 16.44 9.44 0.96
C LYS A 11 17.67 10.01 1.70
N PRO A 12 18.75 10.40 1.01
CA PRO A 12 19.70 11.35 1.60
C PRO A 12 18.98 12.69 1.77
N LYS A 13 18.84 13.16 3.02
CA LYS A 13 18.21 14.45 3.34
C LYS A 13 18.91 15.58 2.55
N GLY A 14 18.35 16.00 1.41
CA GLY A 14 19.08 16.92 0.53
C GLY A 14 18.34 17.58 -0.63
N SER A 15 17.44 16.91 -1.37
CA SER A 15 16.79 17.57 -2.52
C SER A 15 15.73 18.59 -2.07
N GLU A 16 15.91 19.85 -2.49
CA GLU A 16 15.05 21.01 -2.16
C GLU A 16 13.61 20.88 -2.68
N ASP A 17 13.37 20.05 -3.71
CA ASP A 17 12.10 19.98 -4.45
C ASP A 17 11.10 18.93 -3.91
N ASP A 18 11.45 18.20 -2.85
CA ASP A 18 10.72 17.00 -2.39
C ASP A 18 10.42 16.99 -0.89
N ARG A 19 10.48 18.14 -0.23
CA ARG A 19 10.16 18.21 1.20
C ARG A 19 8.64 18.30 1.39
N LEU A 20 7.95 17.16 1.24
CA LEU A 20 6.66 16.98 1.87
C LEU A 20 6.86 17.20 3.37
N PRO A 21 6.31 18.28 3.96
CA PRO A 21 6.45 18.52 5.39
C PRO A 21 5.77 17.37 6.12
N ALA A 22 6.36 16.95 7.24
CA ALA A 22 5.76 15.93 8.07
C ALA A 22 4.40 16.43 8.57
N SER A 23 3.35 15.62 8.37
CA SER A 23 2.04 15.91 8.95
C SER A 23 2.17 16.03 10.47
N PRO A 24 1.62 17.08 11.10
CA PRO A 24 1.67 17.23 12.55
C PRO A 24 1.07 16.01 13.25
N MET A 25 1.73 15.48 14.29
CA MET A 25 1.23 14.32 15.05
C MET A 25 -0.19 14.54 15.61
N THR A 26 -0.57 15.78 15.89
CA THR A 26 -1.94 16.14 16.27
C THR A 26 -2.94 15.83 15.16
N GLN A 27 -2.64 16.19 13.90
CA GLN A 27 -3.49 15.87 12.76
C GLN A 27 -3.57 14.35 12.53
N VAL A 28 -2.45 13.64 12.68
CA VAL A 28 -2.41 12.17 12.57
C VAL A 28 -3.35 11.52 13.60
N ARG A 29 -3.26 11.95 14.87
CA ARG A 29 -4.13 11.44 15.95
C ARG A 29 -5.60 11.75 15.69
N LEU A 30 -5.92 12.94 15.20
CA LEU A 30 -7.29 13.31 14.85
C LEU A 30 -7.84 12.46 13.70
N ALA A 31 -7.06 12.26 12.64
CA ALA A 31 -7.44 11.41 11.52
C ALA A 31 -7.69 9.96 11.95
N LEU A 32 -6.81 9.37 12.78
CA LEU A 32 -7.01 8.02 13.34
C LEU A 32 -8.26 7.94 14.22
N THR A 33 -8.51 8.97 15.03
CA THR A 33 -9.71 9.04 15.88
C THR A 33 -10.98 9.08 15.04
N GLN A 34 -10.97 9.85 13.96
CA GLN A 34 -12.09 9.97 13.05
C GLN A 34 -12.36 8.68 12.28
N LEU A 35 -11.31 7.99 11.81
CA LEU A 35 -11.44 6.65 11.20
C LEU A 35 -12.10 5.66 12.15
N ALA A 36 -11.67 5.65 13.43
CA ALA A 36 -12.26 4.80 14.45
C ALA A 36 -13.73 5.15 14.72
N GLN A 37 -14.08 6.44 14.79
CA GLN A 37 -15.47 6.90 14.98
C GLN A 37 -16.38 6.51 13.81
N MET A 38 -15.85 6.53 12.60
CA MET A 38 -16.57 6.15 11.39
C MET A 38 -16.57 4.64 11.14
N ASN A 39 -15.89 3.85 11.98
CA ASN A 39 -15.69 2.41 11.82
C ASN A 39 -15.09 2.05 10.44
N ILE A 40 -14.14 2.87 9.97
CA ILE A 40 -13.43 2.67 8.71
C ILE A 40 -12.13 1.93 9.00
N ASP A 41 -11.97 0.76 8.38
CA ASP A 41 -10.71 0.04 8.37
C ASP A 41 -9.91 0.38 7.10
N LEU A 42 -8.75 1.02 7.29
CA LEU A 42 -7.81 1.38 6.22
C LEU A 42 -7.20 0.17 5.52
N TRP A 43 -7.24 -1.02 6.13
CA TRP A 43 -6.61 -2.22 5.58
C TRP A 43 -7.64 -3.18 4.98
N SER A 44 -8.93 -2.85 5.11
CA SER A 44 -9.99 -3.59 4.45
C SER A 44 -9.83 -3.54 2.93
N GLU A 45 -10.36 -4.56 2.25
CA GLU A 45 -10.33 -4.67 0.79
C GLU A 45 -10.81 -3.35 0.19
N HIS A 46 -9.88 -2.66 -0.47
CA HIS A 46 -10.16 -1.41 -1.16
C HIS A 46 -11.01 -1.74 -2.39
N GLU A 47 -12.33 -1.71 -2.22
CA GLU A 47 -13.21 -1.44 -3.34
C GLU A 47 -12.93 0.00 -3.83
N PRO A 48 -12.80 0.23 -5.15
CA PRO A 48 -12.69 1.58 -5.70
C PRO A 48 -13.83 2.46 -5.16
N GLY A 49 -13.48 3.49 -4.39
CA GLY A 49 -14.44 4.38 -3.72
C GLY A 49 -14.52 4.24 -2.20
N ASN A 50 -13.85 3.26 -1.59
CA ASN A 50 -13.73 3.17 -0.13
C ASN A 50 -12.86 4.30 0.45
N ALA A 51 -13.07 4.53 1.73
CA ALA A 51 -12.42 5.63 2.43
C ALA A 51 -10.90 5.44 2.53
N SER A 52 -10.13 6.42 2.06
CA SER A 52 -8.67 6.36 2.01
C SER A 52 -8.06 7.64 2.58
N LEU A 53 -6.95 7.50 3.30
CA LEU A 53 -6.18 8.64 3.81
C LEU A 53 -5.40 9.29 2.67
N VAL A 54 -5.52 10.61 2.58
CA VAL A 54 -4.86 11.45 1.58
C VAL A 54 -4.05 12.53 2.29
N VAL A 55 -2.86 12.82 1.77
CA VAL A 55 -2.01 13.91 2.24
C VAL A 55 -1.70 14.84 1.08
N ASP A 56 -1.82 16.15 1.30
CA ASP A 56 -1.46 17.13 0.28
C ASP A 56 0.02 17.56 0.35
N GLN A 57 0.46 18.43 -0.56
CA GLN A 57 1.84 18.95 -0.56
C GLN A 57 2.23 19.75 0.69
N ARG A 58 1.25 20.20 1.48
CA ARG A 58 1.45 20.97 2.72
C ARG A 58 1.52 20.07 3.94
N GLY A 59 1.36 18.76 3.76
CA GLY A 59 1.33 17.78 4.84
C GLY A 59 -0.01 17.74 5.58
N ASP A 60 -1.06 18.38 5.06
CA ASP A 60 -2.38 18.34 5.64
C ASP A 60 -3.07 17.01 5.29
N ILE A 61 -3.72 16.40 6.29
CA ILE A 61 -4.38 15.10 6.17
C ILE A 61 -5.86 15.26 5.87
N PHE A 62 -6.32 14.49 4.87
CA PHE A 62 -7.71 14.41 4.44
C PHE A 62 -8.17 12.95 4.39
N LEU A 63 -9.47 12.75 4.56
CA LEU A 63 -10.15 11.49 4.31
C LEU A 63 -10.93 11.62 3.01
N ARG A 64 -10.53 10.83 2.02
CA ARG A 64 -11.29 10.67 0.78
C ARG A 64 -12.42 9.68 1.04
N MET A 65 -13.64 10.08 0.74
CA MET A 65 -14.89 9.34 0.94
C MET A 65 -15.63 9.24 -0.41
N PRO A 66 -16.62 8.34 -0.57
CA PRO A 66 -17.42 8.27 -1.81
C PRO A 66 -18.08 9.60 -2.20
N THR A 67 -18.43 10.42 -1.21
CA THR A 67 -19.14 11.69 -1.39
C THR A 67 -18.22 12.92 -1.48
N GLY A 68 -16.90 12.73 -1.46
CA GLY A 68 -15.92 13.82 -1.54
C GLY A 68 -14.81 13.68 -0.50
N PHE A 69 -14.25 14.80 -0.05
CA PHE A 69 -13.15 14.83 0.91
C PHE A 69 -13.59 15.46 2.23
N ALA A 70 -13.01 14.97 3.33
CA ALA A 70 -13.19 15.51 4.67
C ALA A 70 -11.84 15.84 5.31
N ASP A 71 -11.78 16.91 6.10
CA ASP A 71 -10.63 17.22 6.96
C ASP A 71 -10.55 16.27 8.17
N THR A 72 -9.49 16.40 8.98
CA THR A 72 -9.31 15.63 10.24
C THR A 72 -10.34 15.93 11.33
N ARG A 73 -11.29 16.83 11.09
CA ARG A 73 -12.39 17.18 11.99
C ARG A 73 -13.75 16.71 11.45
N GLY A 74 -13.79 16.08 10.27
CA GLY A 74 -15.01 15.62 9.63
C GLY A 74 -15.76 16.66 8.81
N ASN A 75 -15.20 17.86 8.61
CA ASN A 75 -15.81 18.86 7.74
C ASN A 75 -15.47 18.57 6.28
N HIS A 76 -16.42 18.81 5.37
CA HIS A 76 -16.14 18.79 3.95
C HIS A 76 -15.04 19.80 3.60
N ALA A 77 -13.94 19.31 3.04
CA ALA A 77 -12.78 20.12 2.67
C ALA A 77 -12.07 19.48 1.49
N LEU A 78 -11.61 20.28 0.52
CA LEU A 78 -10.87 19.78 -0.63
C LEU A 78 -9.36 19.91 -0.40
N PRO A 79 -8.57 18.86 -0.68
CA PRO A 79 -7.11 18.97 -0.68
C PRO A 79 -6.64 19.87 -1.82
N HIS A 80 -5.37 20.31 -1.76
CA HIS A 80 -4.72 20.97 -2.89
C HIS A 80 -4.66 20.05 -4.13
N ASP A 81 -4.55 20.66 -5.31
CA ASP A 81 -4.59 19.99 -6.62
C ASP A 81 -3.68 18.74 -6.68
N LYS A 82 -2.50 18.82 -6.07
CA LYS A 82 -1.59 17.67 -5.92
C LYS A 82 -1.68 17.11 -4.50
N HIS A 83 -2.17 15.87 -4.43
CA HIS A 83 -2.35 15.11 -3.21
C HIS A 83 -1.99 13.64 -3.45
N PHE A 84 -1.73 12.91 -2.36
CA PHE A 84 -1.21 11.56 -2.40
C PHE A 84 -2.05 10.66 -1.50
N GLY A 85 -2.62 9.60 -2.06
CA GLY A 85 -3.20 8.52 -1.27
C GLY A 85 -2.10 7.77 -0.52
N LEU A 86 -2.31 7.51 0.77
CA LEU A 86 -1.31 6.90 1.64
C LEU A 86 -1.07 5.42 1.27
N LEU A 87 -2.11 4.73 0.82
CA LEU A 87 -2.08 3.31 0.48
C LEU A 87 -2.10 3.06 -1.03
N ASP A 88 -2.58 4.04 -1.80
CA ASP A 88 -2.60 4.02 -3.26
C ASP A 88 -1.20 3.79 -3.87
N PRO A 89 -1.13 3.25 -5.10
CA PRO A 89 0.08 3.28 -5.91
C PRO A 89 0.70 4.67 -5.94
N PHE A 90 2.02 4.74 -5.97
CA PHE A 90 2.74 6.01 -6.00
C PHE A 90 3.87 5.98 -7.01
N GLU A 91 4.14 7.10 -7.67
CA GLU A 91 5.32 7.28 -8.50
C GLU A 91 6.41 8.03 -7.73
N PHE A 92 7.66 7.60 -7.90
CA PHE A 92 8.83 8.17 -7.24
C PHE A 92 10.05 8.04 -8.15
N GLU A 93 10.62 9.17 -8.60
CA GLU A 93 11.82 9.20 -9.46
C GLU A 93 11.75 8.29 -10.71
N GLY A 94 10.55 8.16 -11.31
CA GLY A 94 10.32 7.28 -12.46
C GLY A 94 10.05 5.81 -12.10
N HIS A 95 10.01 5.47 -10.82
CA HIS A 95 9.62 4.16 -10.31
C HIS A 95 8.19 4.20 -9.76
N THR A 96 7.36 3.25 -10.17
CA THR A 96 6.01 3.07 -9.63
C THR A 96 6.04 2.08 -8.48
N GLY A 97 5.82 2.57 -7.25
CA GLY A 97 5.58 1.74 -6.09
C GLY A 97 4.18 1.10 -6.15
N PRO A 98 4.04 -0.15 -5.66
CA PRO A 98 2.77 -0.86 -5.72
C PRO A 98 1.74 -0.26 -4.75
N ASP A 99 0.48 -0.56 -5.00
CA ASP A 99 -0.59 -0.41 -4.01
C ASP A 99 -0.22 -1.19 -2.72
N LEU A 100 -0.35 -0.54 -1.57
CA LEU A 100 0.07 -1.08 -0.28
C LEU A 100 -1.00 -1.93 0.42
N VAL A 101 -2.13 -2.16 -0.24
CA VAL A 101 -3.21 -3.08 0.17
C VAL A 101 -3.36 -4.19 -0.86
N ARG A 102 -3.37 -3.85 -2.16
CA ARG A 102 -3.56 -4.76 -3.29
C ARG A 102 -2.47 -4.60 -4.36
N PRO A 103 -1.23 -5.04 -4.10
CA PRO A 103 -0.09 -4.78 -4.99
C PRO A 103 -0.25 -5.40 -6.39
N ARG A 104 -1.04 -6.46 -6.52
CA ARG A 104 -1.47 -7.10 -7.78
C ARG A 104 -2.89 -7.66 -7.60
N SER A 105 -3.51 -8.13 -8.68
CA SER A 105 -4.90 -8.59 -8.70
C SER A 105 -5.19 -9.66 -7.64
N HIS A 106 -4.30 -10.64 -7.48
CA HIS A 106 -4.43 -11.80 -6.59
C HIS A 106 -3.63 -11.67 -5.28
N LEU A 107 -2.98 -10.52 -5.05
CA LEU A 107 -2.10 -10.31 -3.90
C LEU A 107 -2.69 -9.29 -2.93
N ARG A 108 -2.42 -9.48 -1.64
CA ARG A 108 -2.87 -8.60 -0.56
C ARG A 108 -1.74 -8.32 0.43
N ILE A 109 -1.77 -7.15 1.05
CA ILE A 109 -0.92 -6.78 2.19
C ILE A 109 -1.86 -6.43 3.34
N VAL A 110 -1.89 -7.28 4.36
CA VAL A 110 -2.75 -7.10 5.54
C VAL A 110 -1.85 -7.13 6.77
N PRO A 111 -1.75 -6.06 7.57
CA PRO A 111 -0.82 -6.00 8.70
C PRO A 111 -0.96 -7.15 9.70
N GLU A 112 -2.19 -7.61 9.93
CA GLU A 112 -2.50 -8.69 10.88
C GLU A 112 -2.21 -10.09 10.32
N ARG A 113 -1.86 -10.20 9.03
CA ARG A 113 -1.59 -11.48 8.37
C ARG A 113 -0.15 -11.53 7.87
N VAL A 114 0.52 -12.65 8.18
CA VAL A 114 1.92 -12.91 7.80
C VAL A 114 2.85 -11.73 8.07
N ALA A 115 2.71 -11.10 9.25
CA ALA A 115 3.49 -9.93 9.66
C ALA A 115 3.46 -8.74 8.68
N GLY A 116 2.38 -8.62 7.88
CA GLY A 116 2.24 -7.58 6.86
C GLY A 116 3.05 -7.84 5.59
N GLU A 117 3.51 -9.08 5.36
CA GLU A 117 4.10 -9.50 4.09
C GLU A 117 3.02 -9.59 2.98
N PRO A 118 3.37 -9.27 1.73
CA PRO A 118 2.50 -9.55 0.61
C PRO A 118 2.23 -11.06 0.50
N HIS A 119 0.96 -11.42 0.31
CA HIS A 119 0.52 -12.81 0.23
C HIS A 119 -0.60 -12.97 -0.80
N VAL A 120 -0.80 -14.20 -1.25
CA VAL A 120 -1.94 -14.54 -2.13
C VAL A 120 -3.24 -14.39 -1.34
N GLU A 121 -4.20 -13.68 -1.93
CA GLU A 121 -5.53 -13.44 -1.36
C GLU A 121 -6.15 -14.71 -0.76
N ASN A 122 -6.81 -14.58 0.39
CA ASN A 122 -7.43 -15.68 1.13
C ASN A 122 -6.50 -16.82 1.57
N THR A 123 -5.18 -16.62 1.51
CA THR A 123 -4.19 -17.59 2.01
C THR A 123 -3.18 -16.94 2.96
N ARG A 124 -2.25 -17.75 3.47
CA ARG A 124 -1.02 -17.27 4.14
C ARG A 124 0.23 -17.53 3.29
N LEU A 125 0.05 -17.73 1.98
CA LEU A 125 1.12 -18.04 1.05
C LEU A 125 1.80 -16.74 0.62
N THR A 126 3.02 -16.51 1.09
CA THR A 126 3.73 -15.25 0.84
C THR A 126 4.32 -15.20 -0.55
N THR A 127 4.43 -13.98 -1.09
CA THR A 127 5.06 -13.74 -2.39
C THR A 127 6.53 -14.15 -2.37
N GLN A 128 7.23 -13.90 -1.26
CA GLN A 128 8.61 -14.34 -1.04
C GLN A 128 8.75 -15.87 -1.08
N THR A 129 7.79 -16.61 -0.52
CA THR A 129 7.79 -18.08 -0.57
C THR A 129 7.67 -18.57 -2.02
N LEU A 130 6.74 -17.99 -2.78
CA LEU A 130 6.49 -18.34 -4.18
C LEU A 130 7.68 -17.99 -5.07
N ALA A 131 8.23 -16.78 -4.93
CA ALA A 131 9.43 -16.35 -5.63
C ALA A 131 10.65 -17.23 -5.30
N GLY A 132 10.81 -17.59 -4.02
CA GLY A 132 11.87 -18.49 -3.57
C GLY A 132 11.75 -19.92 -4.11
N LEU A 133 10.56 -20.38 -4.51
CA LEU A 133 10.38 -21.66 -5.19
C LEU A 133 10.72 -21.55 -6.68
N ALA A 134 10.28 -20.47 -7.34
CA ALA A 134 10.66 -20.20 -8.73
C ALA A 134 12.18 -20.05 -8.88
N ALA A 135 12.84 -19.35 -7.97
CA ALA A 135 14.30 -19.20 -7.94
C ALA A 135 15.05 -20.53 -7.74
N ARG A 136 14.41 -21.53 -7.11
CA ARG A 136 14.95 -22.89 -6.97
C ARG A 136 14.69 -23.78 -8.20
N GLY A 137 14.10 -23.24 -9.26
CA GLY A 137 13.86 -23.93 -10.53
C GLY A 137 12.52 -24.66 -10.62
N TYR A 138 11.60 -24.46 -9.67
CA TYR A 138 10.24 -24.98 -9.82
C TYR A 138 9.47 -24.16 -10.86
N SER A 139 8.73 -24.84 -11.75
CA SER A 139 7.87 -24.16 -12.71
C SER A 139 6.63 -23.56 -12.02
N ILE A 140 6.11 -22.45 -12.58
CA ILE A 140 4.90 -21.78 -12.11
C ILE A 140 3.73 -22.76 -11.95
N ALA A 141 3.45 -23.55 -13.00
CA ALA A 141 2.40 -24.59 -12.98
C ALA A 141 2.59 -25.61 -11.85
N LYS A 142 3.84 -26.00 -11.56
CA LYS A 142 4.13 -26.94 -10.47
C LYS A 142 3.87 -26.30 -9.11
N VAL A 143 4.28 -25.05 -8.90
CA VAL A 143 4.05 -24.32 -7.66
C VAL A 143 2.55 -24.07 -7.44
N ALA A 144 1.83 -23.64 -8.47
CA ALA A 144 0.39 -23.43 -8.46
C ALA A 144 -0.36 -24.71 -8.05
N SER A 145 0.00 -25.84 -8.66
CA SER A 145 -0.54 -27.16 -8.30
C SER A 145 -0.21 -27.61 -6.87
N MET A 146 0.97 -27.27 -6.34
CA MET A 146 1.38 -27.68 -4.99
C MET A 146 0.59 -26.97 -3.87
N TYR A 147 0.20 -25.72 -4.11
CA TYR A 147 -0.50 -24.88 -3.12
C TYR A 147 -1.96 -24.64 -3.45
N GLU A 148 -2.48 -25.28 -4.51
CA GLU A 148 -3.88 -25.14 -4.97
C GLU A 148 -4.26 -23.67 -5.24
N VAL A 149 -3.32 -22.91 -5.81
CA VAL A 149 -3.52 -21.51 -6.23
C VAL A 149 -3.48 -21.40 -7.75
N THR A 150 -3.92 -20.27 -8.30
CA THR A 150 -3.86 -20.01 -9.75
C THR A 150 -2.41 -19.77 -10.19
N GLU A 151 -2.10 -20.12 -11.44
CA GLU A 151 -0.80 -19.80 -12.04
C GLU A 151 -0.58 -18.28 -12.09
N ASP A 152 -1.63 -17.50 -12.35
CA ASP A 152 -1.60 -16.04 -12.35
C ASP A 152 -1.15 -15.47 -11.00
N ALA A 153 -1.64 -16.01 -9.88
CA ALA A 153 -1.22 -15.57 -8.55
C ALA A 153 0.26 -15.84 -8.28
N VAL A 154 0.80 -16.95 -8.81
CA VAL A 154 2.22 -17.29 -8.69
C VAL A 154 3.07 -16.38 -9.59
N CYS A 155 2.63 -16.13 -10.83
CA CYS A 155 3.27 -15.17 -11.73
C CYS A 155 3.33 -13.76 -11.11
N GLU A 156 2.21 -13.28 -10.58
CA GLU A 156 2.13 -11.97 -9.91
C GLU A 156 3.03 -11.89 -8.69
N ALA A 157 3.14 -12.96 -7.90
CA ALA A 157 4.03 -13.02 -6.75
C ALA A 157 5.50 -12.90 -7.15
N VAL A 158 5.92 -13.63 -8.19
CA VAL A 158 7.30 -13.58 -8.71
C VAL A 158 7.62 -12.21 -9.29
N ASP A 159 6.69 -11.65 -10.08
CA ASP A 159 6.81 -10.32 -10.67
C ASP A 159 6.96 -9.23 -9.60
N LEU A 160 6.13 -9.30 -8.53
CA LEU A 160 6.20 -8.35 -7.43
C LEU A 160 7.57 -8.40 -6.75
N GLU A 161 8.06 -9.59 -6.37
CA GLU A 161 9.38 -9.72 -5.70
C GLU A 161 10.54 -9.28 -6.59
N THR A 162 10.45 -9.53 -7.90
CA THR A 162 11.42 -9.04 -8.89
C THR A 162 11.44 -7.52 -8.92
N THR A 163 10.26 -6.89 -8.93
CA THR A 163 10.11 -5.42 -8.90
C THR A 163 10.67 -4.80 -7.61
N LEU A 164 10.53 -5.51 -6.49
CA LEU A 164 11.02 -5.06 -5.18
C LEU A 164 12.54 -5.26 -5.00
N GLY A 165 13.22 -5.93 -5.94
CA GLY A 165 14.65 -6.21 -5.87
C GLY A 165 15.01 -7.27 -4.83
N ALA A 166 14.07 -8.17 -4.51
CA ALA A 166 14.25 -9.24 -3.52
C ALA A 166 14.54 -10.61 -4.15
N ALA A 167 14.85 -10.65 -5.45
CA ALA A 167 15.18 -11.86 -6.21
C ALA A 167 16.68 -12.16 -6.22
#